data_AF-A0A373QA35-F1
#
_entry.id   AF-A0A373QA35-F1
#
_cell.length_a   1.000
_cell.length_b   1.000
_cell.length_c   1.000
_cell.angle_alpha   90.00
_cell.angle_beta   90.00
_cell.angle_gamma   90.00
#
_symmetry.space_group_name_H-M   'P 1'
#
loop_
_entity.id
_entity.type
_entity.pdbx_description
1 polymer ?
#
loop_
_entity_poly.entity_id
_entity_poly.type
_entity_poly.pdbx_seq_one_letter_code
_entity_poly.pdbx_strand_id
1 'polypeptide(L)'
;MKIEIMNESHRDKVLELSKAFYCSDALDHEVPMNIIETNIDAAISGDKGLIGFVFFENNEVVGFSYVTTYYETEVGGICVQIIDLYVNENARGKGVATQYFNYLFDKYSDAKRFRLEVVKDNVKAISLYKKMGFTDVSYGQMKIDKI
;
A
#
# COMPACT_ATOMS: atom_id res chain seq x y z
N MET A 1 -5.86 -14.57 -7.62
CA MET A 1 -6.39 -13.85 -6.44
C MET A 1 -7.40 -12.82 -6.91
N LYS A 2 -8.52 -12.63 -6.17
CA LYS A 2 -9.48 -11.55 -6.47
C LYS A 2 -8.96 -10.26 -5.81
N ILE A 3 -9.01 -9.15 -6.54
CA ILE A 3 -8.60 -7.81 -6.07
C ILE A 3 -9.73 -6.85 -6.40
N GLU A 4 -10.15 -6.04 -5.43
CA GLU A 4 -11.21 -5.07 -5.61
C GLU A 4 -10.78 -3.69 -5.11
N ILE A 5 -11.44 -2.66 -5.65
CA ILE A 5 -11.38 -1.32 -5.08
C ILE A 5 -12.16 -1.35 -3.76
N MET A 6 -11.57 -0.72 -2.75
CA MET A 6 -12.17 -0.60 -1.43
C MET A 6 -13.51 0.11 -1.50
N ASN A 7 -14.49 -0.37 -0.74
CA ASN A 7 -15.81 0.21 -0.62
C ASN A 7 -16.34 -0.06 0.80
N GLU A 8 -17.52 0.46 1.12
CA GLU A 8 -18.09 0.40 2.45
C GLU A 8 -18.19 -1.03 3.02
N SER A 9 -18.47 -2.04 2.19
CA SER A 9 -18.57 -3.45 2.64
C SER A 9 -17.23 -4.02 3.14
N HIS A 10 -16.11 -3.38 2.83
CA HIS A 10 -14.78 -3.80 3.25
C HIS A 10 -14.32 -3.13 4.55
N ARG A 11 -15.01 -2.08 5.02
CA ARG A 11 -14.56 -1.19 6.11
C ARG A 11 -14.10 -1.96 7.34
N ASP A 12 -14.94 -2.82 7.91
CA ASP A 12 -14.65 -3.50 9.17
C ASP A 12 -13.40 -4.35 9.08
N LYS A 13 -13.25 -5.09 7.96
CA LYS A 13 -12.10 -5.95 7.75
C LYS A 13 -10.83 -5.15 7.48
N VAL A 14 -10.92 -4.06 6.71
CA VAL A 14 -9.79 -3.16 6.50
C VAL A 14 -9.37 -2.48 7.80
N LEU A 15 -10.31 -2.11 8.67
CA LEU A 15 -10.02 -1.52 9.97
C LEU A 15 -9.29 -2.50 10.89
N GLU A 16 -9.72 -3.76 10.93
CA GLU A 16 -9.03 -4.84 11.64
C GLU A 16 -7.58 -5.00 11.14
N LEU A 17 -7.40 -5.12 9.83
CA LEU A 17 -6.09 -5.32 9.22
C LEU A 17 -5.19 -4.08 9.36
N SER A 18 -5.78 -2.87 9.28
CA SER A 18 -5.07 -1.61 9.49
C SER A 18 -4.54 -1.52 10.91
N LYS A 19 -5.32 -1.87 11.93
CA LYS A 19 -4.82 -1.93 13.31
C LYS A 19 -3.61 -2.86 13.44
N ALA A 20 -3.69 -4.05 12.82
CA ALA A 20 -2.55 -4.97 12.83
C ALA A 20 -1.32 -4.42 12.11
N PHE A 21 -1.51 -3.67 11.01
CA PHE A 21 -0.43 -2.99 10.29
C PHE A 21 0.19 -1.86 11.11
N TYR A 22 -0.63 -0.94 11.65
CA TYR A 22 -0.17 0.24 12.38
C TYR A 22 0.46 -0.09 13.74
N CYS A 23 0.23 -1.29 14.29
CA CYS A 23 0.90 -1.80 15.48
C CYS A 23 2.13 -2.70 15.17
N SER A 24 2.53 -2.85 13.90
CA SER A 24 3.66 -3.70 13.50
C SER A 24 4.95 -2.89 13.27
N ASP A 25 6.07 -3.61 13.07
CA ASP A 25 7.38 -3.02 12.70
C ASP A 25 7.40 -2.33 11.32
N ALA A 26 6.24 -2.19 10.66
CA ALA A 26 6.11 -1.48 9.40
C ALA A 26 6.22 0.05 9.57
N LEU A 27 6.10 0.56 10.79
CA LEU A 27 6.15 1.99 11.11
C LEU A 27 7.16 2.28 12.21
N ASP A 28 7.63 3.52 12.24
CA ASP A 28 8.51 4.06 13.28
C ASP A 28 7.75 4.83 14.38
N HIS A 29 6.42 4.94 14.29
CA HIS A 29 5.56 5.65 15.24
C HIS A 29 4.13 5.09 15.30
N GLU A 30 3.42 5.36 16.39
CA GLU A 30 2.00 5.01 16.55
C GLU A 30 1.10 5.98 15.78
N VAL A 31 0.05 5.42 15.13
CA VAL A 31 -0.97 6.19 14.42
C VAL A 31 -2.28 6.17 15.20
N PRO A 32 -2.85 7.34 15.57
CA PRO A 32 -4.13 7.40 16.27
C PRO A 32 -5.29 6.78 15.47
N MET A 33 -6.23 6.14 16.18
CA MET A 33 -7.37 5.44 15.59
C MET A 33 -8.22 6.31 14.65
N ASN A 34 -8.46 7.57 15.01
CA ASN A 34 -9.24 8.49 14.18
C ASN A 34 -8.56 8.79 12.83
N ILE A 35 -7.22 8.73 12.77
CA ILE A 35 -6.47 8.88 11.51
C ILE A 35 -6.65 7.63 10.64
N ILE A 36 -6.63 6.43 11.23
CA ILE A 36 -6.88 5.18 10.51
C ILE A 36 -8.27 5.20 9.87
N GLU A 37 -9.30 5.60 10.63
CA GLU A 37 -10.67 5.73 10.12
C GLU A 37 -10.76 6.76 9.00
N THR A 38 -10.11 7.92 9.15
CA THR A 38 -10.04 8.97 8.12
C THR A 38 -9.41 8.46 6.82
N ASN A 39 -8.34 7.66 6.91
CA ASN A 39 -7.69 7.07 5.75
C ASN A 39 -8.61 6.09 5.01
N ILE A 40 -9.37 5.27 5.76
CA ILE A 40 -10.34 4.34 5.19
C ILE A 40 -11.47 5.11 4.49
N ASP A 41 -11.98 6.18 5.09
CA ASP A 41 -13.00 7.03 4.47
C ASP A 41 -12.51 7.64 3.15
N ALA A 42 -11.27 8.16 3.14
CA ALA A 42 -10.64 8.71 1.94
C ALA A 42 -10.42 7.65 0.85
N ALA A 43 -10.08 6.42 1.23
CA ALA A 43 -9.86 5.31 0.31
C ALA A 43 -11.17 4.76 -0.28
N ILE A 44 -12.26 4.77 0.51
CA ILE A 44 -13.61 4.37 0.07
C ILE A 44 -14.22 5.45 -0.84
N SER A 45 -14.06 6.73 -0.51
CA SER A 45 -14.58 7.82 -1.34
C SER A 45 -13.85 7.93 -2.67
N GLY A 46 -12.52 7.68 -2.68
CA GLY A 46 -11.66 7.79 -3.85
C GLY A 46 -11.45 9.23 -4.35
N ASP A 47 -12.06 10.23 -3.69
CA ASP A 47 -12.06 11.64 -4.10
C ASP A 47 -10.89 12.45 -3.51
N LYS A 48 -10.12 11.85 -2.59
CA LYS A 48 -8.96 12.49 -1.93
C LYS A 48 -7.63 12.18 -2.59
N GLY A 49 -7.64 11.58 -3.77
CA GLY A 49 -6.42 11.10 -4.44
C GLY A 49 -5.82 9.87 -3.76
N LEU A 50 -6.56 9.20 -2.88
CA LEU A 50 -6.21 7.93 -2.25
C LEU A 50 -7.08 6.83 -2.82
N ILE A 51 -6.46 5.76 -3.33
CA ILE A 51 -7.18 4.60 -3.86
C ILE A 51 -6.87 3.42 -2.95
N GLY A 52 -7.92 2.87 -2.33
CA GLY A 52 -7.84 1.64 -1.56
C GLY A 52 -8.04 0.40 -2.42
N PHE A 53 -7.20 -0.61 -2.21
CA PHE A 53 -7.39 -1.95 -2.73
C PHE A 53 -7.54 -2.93 -1.58
N VAL A 54 -8.38 -3.95 -1.80
CA VAL A 54 -8.45 -5.15 -0.97
C VAL A 54 -8.18 -6.38 -1.83
N PHE A 55 -7.57 -7.39 -1.23
CA PHE A 55 -7.27 -8.63 -1.93
C PHE A 55 -7.70 -9.86 -1.13
N PHE A 56 -8.23 -10.84 -1.85
CA PHE A 56 -8.98 -11.95 -1.26
C PHE A 56 -8.30 -13.31 -1.46
N GLU A 57 -8.36 -14.13 -0.41
CA GLU A 57 -8.07 -15.57 -0.46
C GLU A 57 -9.30 -16.31 0.10
N ASN A 58 -9.83 -17.30 -0.63
CA ASN A 58 -11.02 -18.06 -0.22
C ASN A 58 -12.23 -17.20 0.19
N ASN A 59 -12.50 -16.11 -0.55
CA ASN A 59 -13.55 -15.11 -0.29
C ASN A 59 -13.37 -14.27 0.99
N GLU A 60 -12.23 -14.37 1.66
CA GLU A 60 -11.87 -13.52 2.81
C GLU A 60 -10.88 -12.44 2.37
N VAL A 61 -11.06 -11.20 2.85
CA VAL A 61 -10.05 -10.15 2.66
C VAL A 61 -8.84 -10.47 3.53
N VAL A 62 -7.71 -10.71 2.87
CA VAL A 62 -6.44 -11.08 3.52
C VAL A 62 -5.39 -9.97 3.49
N GLY A 63 -5.74 -8.80 2.99
CA GLY A 63 -4.91 -7.62 3.08
C GLY A 63 -5.45 -6.46 2.26
N PHE A 64 -4.74 -5.35 2.36
CA PHE A 64 -5.10 -4.10 1.72
C PHE A 64 -3.87 -3.35 1.24
N SER A 65 -4.09 -2.38 0.36
CA SER A 65 -3.08 -1.40 -0.01
C SER A 65 -3.70 -0.05 -0.30
N TYR A 66 -2.97 1.01 0.02
CA TYR A 66 -3.29 2.37 -0.39
C TYR A 66 -2.28 2.84 -1.42
N VAL A 67 -2.78 3.45 -2.50
CA VAL A 67 -1.94 4.09 -3.51
C VAL A 67 -2.43 5.49 -3.82
N THR A 68 -1.51 6.32 -4.31
CA THR A 68 -1.83 7.59 -4.97
C THR A 68 -1.08 7.70 -6.29
N THR A 69 -1.50 8.61 -7.16
CA THR A 69 -0.81 8.91 -8.41
C THR A 69 -0.50 10.40 -8.52
N TYR A 70 0.68 10.70 -9.06
CA TYR A 70 1.11 12.06 -9.34
C TYR A 70 2.00 12.11 -10.57
N TYR A 71 2.18 13.30 -11.15
CA TYR A 71 3.12 13.49 -12.25
C TYR A 71 4.55 13.62 -11.70
N GLU A 72 5.44 12.72 -12.11
CA GLU A 72 6.85 12.70 -11.73
C GLU A 72 7.70 13.31 -12.83
N THR A 73 8.40 14.39 -12.48
CA THR A 73 9.15 15.21 -13.43
C THR A 73 10.45 14.54 -13.87
N GLU A 74 11.03 13.67 -13.03
CA GLU A 74 12.25 12.92 -13.40
C GLU A 74 12.03 11.91 -14.52
N VAL A 75 10.81 11.42 -14.69
CA VAL A 75 10.46 10.43 -15.73
C VAL A 75 9.46 10.95 -16.76
N GLY A 76 8.97 12.18 -16.57
CA GLY A 76 8.01 12.81 -17.48
C GLY A 76 6.70 12.02 -17.62
N GLY A 77 6.10 11.61 -16.51
CA GLY A 77 4.83 10.86 -16.56
C GLY A 77 4.28 10.48 -15.20
N ILE A 78 3.23 9.65 -15.21
CA ILE A 78 2.57 9.23 -13.97
C ILE A 78 3.50 8.32 -13.15
N CYS A 79 3.66 8.66 -11.88
CA CYS A 79 4.18 7.79 -10.83
C CYS A 79 3.01 7.24 -10.01
N VAL A 80 3.03 5.94 -9.74
CA VAL A 80 2.16 5.29 -8.75
C VAL A 80 2.96 5.12 -7.47
N GLN A 81 2.53 5.81 -6.42
CA GLN A 81 3.10 5.67 -5.09
C GLN A 81 2.27 4.67 -4.29
N ILE A 82 2.90 3.58 -3.87
CA ILE A 82 2.34 2.64 -2.91
C ILE A 82 2.65 3.19 -1.52
N ILE A 83 1.60 3.61 -0.82
CA ILE A 83 1.69 4.24 0.50
C ILE A 83 1.74 3.14 1.57
N ASP A 84 0.69 2.32 1.62
CA ASP A 84 0.59 1.19 2.55
C ASP A 84 0.38 -0.10 1.77
N LEU A 85 1.01 -1.19 2.22
CA LEU A 85 0.78 -2.54 1.73
C LEU A 85 0.87 -3.51 2.90
N TYR A 86 -0.25 -4.16 3.20
CA TYR A 86 -0.31 -5.13 4.29
C TYR A 86 -0.95 -6.44 3.84
N VAL A 87 -0.30 -7.54 4.18
CA VAL A 87 -0.83 -8.90 4.03
C VAL A 87 -0.94 -9.54 5.41
N ASN A 88 -2.12 -10.05 5.74
CA ASN A 88 -2.40 -10.81 6.96
C ASN A 88 -1.38 -11.95 7.11
N GLU A 89 -0.89 -12.16 8.32
CA GLU A 89 0.18 -13.12 8.62
C GLU A 89 -0.12 -14.53 8.11
N ASN A 90 -1.39 -14.96 8.23
CA ASN A 90 -1.86 -16.28 7.80
C ASN A 90 -1.91 -16.45 6.28
N ALA A 91 -1.76 -15.36 5.52
CA ALA A 91 -1.73 -15.34 4.06
C ALA A 91 -0.33 -14.99 3.50
N ARG A 92 0.68 -14.76 4.36
CA ARG A 92 2.06 -14.51 3.94
C ARG A 92 2.70 -15.78 3.39
N GLY A 93 3.73 -15.62 2.54
CA GLY A 93 4.44 -16.74 1.92
C GLY A 93 3.68 -17.43 0.77
N LYS A 94 2.43 -17.06 0.50
CA LYS A 94 1.58 -17.63 -0.57
C LYS A 94 1.60 -16.83 -1.88
N GLY A 95 2.47 -15.82 -1.98
CA GLY A 95 2.58 -14.97 -3.18
C GLY A 95 1.48 -13.91 -3.33
N VAL A 96 0.70 -13.64 -2.28
CA VAL A 96 -0.37 -12.61 -2.27
C VAL A 96 0.15 -11.24 -2.71
N ALA A 97 1.20 -10.73 -2.07
CA ALA A 97 1.77 -9.43 -2.43
C ALA A 97 2.37 -9.41 -3.85
N THR A 98 2.97 -10.51 -4.31
CA THR A 98 3.46 -10.63 -5.69
C THR A 98 2.30 -10.53 -6.71
N GLN A 99 1.19 -11.24 -6.46
CA GLN A 99 0.01 -11.14 -7.30
C GLN A 99 -0.57 -9.72 -7.30
N TYR A 100 -0.55 -9.04 -6.14
CA TYR A 100 -0.99 -7.64 -6.02
C TYR A 100 -0.09 -6.69 -6.84
N PHE A 101 1.23 -6.80 -6.75
CA PHE A 101 2.13 -5.96 -7.55
C PHE A 101 1.96 -6.19 -9.06
N ASN A 102 1.85 -7.45 -9.52
CA ASN A 102 1.58 -7.73 -10.93
C ASN A 102 0.27 -7.08 -11.40
N TYR A 103 -0.79 -7.20 -10.60
CA TYR A 103 -2.06 -6.52 -10.88
C TYR A 103 -1.87 -4.99 -10.96
N LEU A 104 -1.10 -4.41 -10.04
CA LEU A 104 -0.86 -2.97 -10.01
C LEU A 104 -0.08 -2.51 -11.24
N PHE A 105 0.93 -3.27 -11.66
CA PHE A 105 1.72 -2.99 -12.87
C PHE A 105 0.87 -3.07 -14.14
N ASP A 106 -0.01 -4.07 -14.24
CA ASP A 106 -0.93 -4.20 -15.38
C ASP A 106 -1.97 -3.06 -15.40
N LYS A 107 -2.57 -2.77 -14.23
CA LYS A 107 -3.60 -1.72 -14.08
C LYS A 107 -3.07 -0.34 -14.44
N TYR A 108 -1.82 -0.06 -14.10
CA TYR A 108 -1.13 1.19 -14.37
C TYR A 108 -0.01 1.00 -15.39
N SER A 109 -0.29 0.28 -16.47
CA SER A 109 0.69 -0.06 -17.52
C SER A 109 1.30 1.15 -18.23
N ASP A 110 0.61 2.30 -18.24
CA ASP A 110 1.12 3.56 -18.79
C ASP A 110 1.97 4.36 -17.78
N ALA A 111 2.01 3.97 -16.50
CA ALA A 111 2.82 4.64 -15.50
C ALA A 111 4.31 4.50 -15.83
N LYS A 112 5.04 5.60 -15.65
CA LYS A 112 6.48 5.66 -15.90
C LYS A 112 7.31 5.22 -14.70
N ARG A 113 6.71 5.19 -13.51
CA ARG A 113 7.38 4.82 -12.27
C ARG A 113 6.40 4.24 -11.25
N PHE A 114 6.87 3.27 -10.48
CA PHE A 114 6.25 2.83 -9.25
C PHE A 114 7.22 3.15 -8.11
N ARG A 115 6.71 3.66 -6.99
CA ARG A 115 7.53 4.06 -5.84
C ARG A 115 6.88 3.63 -4.53
N LEU A 116 7.72 3.34 -3.55
CA LEU A 116 7.33 2.99 -2.18
C LEU A 116 8.45 3.39 -1.22
N GLU A 117 8.09 3.54 0.05
CA GLU A 117 9.04 3.61 1.16
C GLU A 117 9.06 2.28 1.93
N VAL A 118 10.17 2.00 2.59
CA VAL A 118 10.33 0.80 3.42
C VAL A 118 11.28 1.08 4.57
N VAL A 119 10.92 0.59 5.77
CA VAL A 119 11.82 0.61 6.93
C VAL A 119 13.04 -0.26 6.61
N LYS A 120 14.25 0.27 6.88
CA LYS A 120 15.53 -0.36 6.50
C LYS A 120 15.68 -1.79 7.01
N ASP A 121 15.11 -2.09 8.17
CA ASP A 121 15.23 -3.41 8.82
C ASP A 121 14.15 -4.40 8.36
N ASN A 122 13.22 -3.98 7.50
CA ASN A 122 12.20 -4.86 6.94
C ASN A 122 12.76 -5.68 5.76
N VAL A 123 13.71 -6.56 6.07
CA VAL A 123 14.46 -7.40 5.10
C VAL A 123 13.51 -8.23 4.22
N LYS A 124 12.39 -8.70 4.78
CA LYS A 124 11.40 -9.50 4.03
C LYS A 124 10.69 -8.65 2.97
N ALA A 125 10.23 -7.45 3.31
CA ALA A 125 9.61 -6.55 2.34
C ALA A 125 10.61 -6.10 1.28
N ILE A 126 11.83 -5.71 1.69
CA ILE A 126 12.90 -5.32 0.77
C ILE A 126 13.21 -6.44 -0.23
N SER A 127 13.31 -7.69 0.23
CA SER A 127 13.54 -8.84 -0.65
C SER A 127 12.42 -9.03 -1.67
N LEU A 128 11.16 -8.83 -1.27
CA LEU A 128 10.02 -8.87 -2.18
C LEU A 128 10.11 -7.72 -3.19
N TYR A 129 10.35 -6.49 -2.75
CA TYR A 129 10.42 -5.32 -3.63
C TYR A 129 11.53 -5.46 -4.67
N LYS A 130 12.72 -5.93 -4.26
CA LYS A 130 13.81 -6.24 -5.21
C LYS A 130 13.43 -7.31 -6.21
N LYS A 131 12.70 -8.36 -5.79
CA LYS A 131 12.15 -9.39 -6.69
C LYS A 131 11.12 -8.82 -7.68
N MET A 132 10.37 -7.79 -7.27
CA MET A 132 9.41 -7.09 -8.14
C MET A 132 10.07 -6.04 -9.06
N GLY A 133 11.39 -5.84 -8.97
CA GLY A 133 12.13 -4.91 -9.81
C GLY A 133 12.34 -3.52 -9.23
N PHE A 134 11.96 -3.27 -7.96
CA PHE A 134 12.28 -2.03 -7.28
C PHE A 134 13.78 -1.96 -6.96
N THR A 135 14.36 -0.76 -7.10
CA THR A 135 15.75 -0.45 -6.76
C THR A 135 15.81 0.64 -5.70
N ASP A 136 16.88 0.63 -4.92
CA ASP A 136 17.11 1.65 -3.89
C ASP A 136 17.31 3.04 -4.54
N VAL A 137 16.77 4.09 -3.91
CA VAL A 137 16.96 5.49 -4.34
C VAL A 137 17.88 6.19 -3.36
N SER A 138 18.93 6.84 -3.85
CA SER A 138 19.97 7.48 -3.02
C SER A 138 19.60 8.88 -2.50
N TYR A 139 18.32 9.15 -2.28
CA TYR A 139 17.82 10.42 -1.72
C TYR A 139 17.27 10.22 -0.31
N GLY A 140 17.39 11.25 0.53
CA GLY A 140 16.72 11.28 1.83
C GLY A 140 15.24 11.65 1.71
N GLN A 141 14.42 11.15 2.62
CA GLN A 141 13.05 11.64 2.82
C GLN A 141 13.06 12.68 3.95
N MET A 142 12.43 13.83 3.71
CA MET A 142 12.32 14.92 4.69
C MET A 142 10.85 15.34 4.80
N LYS A 143 10.39 15.68 6.02
CA LYS A 143 9.01 16.12 6.27
C LYS A 143 8.95 17.33 7.21
N ILE A 144 7.86 18.09 7.12
CA ILE A 144 7.43 19.08 8.12
C ILE A 144 5.96 18.84 8.40
N ASP A 145 5.62 18.61 9.65
CA ASP A 145 4.24 18.44 10.09
C ASP A 145 3.66 19.82 10.45
N LYS A 146 2.63 20.26 9.72
CA LYS A 146 1.87 21.48 10.03
C LYS A 146 0.62 21.06 10.79
N ILE A 147 0.72 21.06 12.12
CA ILE A 147 -0.41 20.80 13.03
C ILE A 147 -1.30 22.05 13.10
#